data_AF-A0A7K4S0A6-F1
#
_entry.id   AF-A0A7K4S0A6-F1
#
_cell.length_a   1.000
_cell.length_b   1.000
_cell.length_c   1.000
_cell.angle_alpha   90.00
_cell.angle_beta   90.00
_cell.angle_gamma   90.00
#
_symmetry.space_group_name_H-M   'P 1'
#
loop_
_entity.id
_entity.type
_entity.pdbx_description
1 polymer ?
#
loop_
_entity_poly.entity_id
_entity_poly.type
_entity_poly.pdbx_seq_one_letter_code
_entity_poly.pdbx_strand_id
1 'polypeptide(L)'
;GFRVFRHCTASSSTTCVPCANGTYTDRPNGFKHCSRCKLCDEGASLVPEVACTHRRNTVCGCAPGYFCSHVGTHGCELCQRYTVCFPGSVVKERGTKTTDNVCEACPPGTYSTANMPYTCTPRSEHKGSGPGQGEDGNPRSDSAVAATVFVVAMVLLVAAGFACVCQRRKRQCFVP
;
A
#
# COMPACT_ATOMS: atom_id res chain seq x y z
N GLY A 1 -17.40 6.59 -28.58
CA GLY A 1 -16.94 5.25 -28.98
C GLY A 1 -16.91 5.02 -30.47
N PHE A 2 -16.73 6.09 -31.23
CA PHE A 2 -16.46 6.05 -32.66
C PHE A 2 -15.24 6.95 -32.90
N ARG A 3 -14.53 6.65 -33.99
CA ARG A 3 -13.45 7.47 -34.55
C ARG A 3 -13.80 7.83 -35.98
N VAL A 4 -13.19 8.90 -36.48
CA VAL A 4 -13.28 9.29 -37.88
C VAL A 4 -12.51 8.28 -38.73
N PHE A 5 -13.20 7.67 -39.67
CA PHE A 5 -12.58 6.85 -40.72
C PHE A 5 -12.19 7.72 -41.92
N ARG A 6 -13.09 8.62 -42.34
CA ARG A 6 -12.86 9.57 -43.43
C ARG A 6 -13.48 10.92 -43.09
N HIS A 7 -12.72 12.00 -43.27
CA HIS A 7 -13.25 13.36 -43.09
C HIS A 7 -14.21 13.74 -44.22
N CYS A 8 -15.04 14.74 -43.97
CA CYS A 8 -15.89 15.33 -44.98
C CYS A 8 -15.08 15.90 -46.15
N THR A 9 -15.73 15.98 -47.30
CA THR A 9 -15.29 16.74 -48.48
C THR A 9 -16.36 17.76 -48.83
N ALA A 10 -16.17 18.56 -49.89
CA ALA A 10 -17.19 19.49 -50.37
C ALA A 10 -18.54 18.82 -50.72
N SER A 11 -18.52 17.52 -51.03
CA SER A 11 -19.70 16.75 -51.48
C SER A 11 -20.06 15.56 -50.58
N SER A 12 -19.33 15.32 -49.47
CA SER A 12 -19.60 14.16 -48.61
C SER A 12 -19.40 14.48 -47.12
N SER A 13 -20.21 13.85 -46.27
CA SER A 13 -20.10 13.98 -44.82
C SER A 13 -19.00 13.10 -44.23
N THR A 14 -18.59 13.41 -42.99
CA THR A 14 -17.61 12.62 -42.25
C THR A 14 -18.14 11.21 -42.01
N THR A 15 -17.34 10.20 -42.33
CA THR A 15 -17.63 8.79 -42.05
C THR A 15 -16.93 8.36 -40.76
N CYS A 16 -17.71 7.80 -39.83
CA CYS A 16 -17.22 7.32 -38.54
C CYS A 16 -17.37 5.80 -38.43
N VAL A 17 -16.43 5.17 -37.73
CA VAL A 17 -16.45 3.73 -37.44
C VAL A 17 -16.28 3.47 -35.95
N PRO A 18 -16.84 2.37 -35.40
CA PRO A 18 -16.68 2.03 -34.00
C PRO A 18 -15.20 1.91 -33.59
N CYS A 19 -14.93 2.16 -32.31
CA CYS A 19 -13.63 1.82 -31.74
C CYS A 19 -13.43 0.30 -31.73
N ALA A 20 -12.19 -0.15 -31.86
CA ALA A 20 -11.85 -1.57 -31.70
C ALA A 20 -11.88 -1.98 -30.21
N ASN A 21 -11.94 -3.27 -29.93
CA ASN A 21 -11.81 -3.80 -28.56
C ASN A 21 -10.50 -3.31 -27.92
N GLY A 22 -10.56 -2.98 -26.63
CA GLY A 22 -9.42 -2.38 -25.93
C GLY A 22 -9.17 -0.90 -26.25
N THR A 23 -10.08 -0.24 -26.99
CA THR A 23 -10.01 1.21 -27.23
C THR A 23 -11.38 1.89 -27.06
N TYR A 24 -11.35 3.19 -26.73
CA TYR A 24 -12.55 3.97 -26.44
C TYR A 24 -12.45 5.43 -26.90
N THR A 25 -13.60 6.07 -27.02
CA THR A 25 -13.75 7.54 -27.02
C THR A 25 -14.96 7.90 -26.18
N ASP A 26 -14.81 8.84 -25.25
CA ASP A 26 -15.84 9.19 -24.26
C ASP A 26 -16.80 10.30 -24.72
N ARG A 27 -16.40 11.09 -25.72
CA ARG A 27 -17.18 12.21 -26.28
C ARG A 27 -17.20 12.19 -27.81
N PRO A 28 -18.15 12.89 -28.46
CA PRO A 28 -18.05 13.23 -29.87
C PRO A 28 -16.70 13.90 -30.16
N ASN A 29 -16.03 13.47 -31.22
CA ASN A 29 -14.65 13.86 -31.49
C ASN A 29 -14.37 13.81 -33.00
N GLY A 30 -13.26 14.42 -33.41
CA GLY A 30 -12.72 14.36 -34.77
C GLY A 30 -11.50 13.45 -34.91
N PHE A 31 -11.24 12.57 -33.93
CA PHE A 31 -10.01 11.78 -33.89
C PHE A 31 -10.06 10.64 -34.91
N LYS A 32 -8.94 10.42 -35.61
CA LYS A 32 -8.77 9.27 -36.50
C LYS A 32 -8.52 7.96 -35.76
N HIS A 33 -8.15 8.03 -34.48
CA HIS A 33 -7.83 6.88 -33.63
C HIS A 33 -8.57 7.00 -32.29
N CYS A 34 -8.94 5.85 -31.71
CA CYS A 34 -9.50 5.79 -30.36
C CYS A 34 -8.38 5.71 -29.32
N SER A 35 -8.65 6.16 -28.11
CA SER A 35 -7.73 6.05 -26.98
C SER A 35 -7.66 4.60 -26.49
N ARG A 36 -6.48 4.13 -26.08
CA ARG A 36 -6.35 2.80 -25.47
C ARG A 36 -7.00 2.80 -24.08
N CYS A 37 -7.63 1.69 -23.72
CA CYS A 37 -8.12 1.49 -22.36
C CYS A 37 -6.95 1.47 -21.37
N LYS A 38 -7.15 2.10 -20.21
CA LYS A 38 -6.24 2.03 -19.08
C LYS A 38 -6.17 0.59 -18.56
N LEU A 39 -4.97 0.15 -18.19
CA LEU A 39 -4.75 -1.08 -17.44
C LEU A 39 -4.59 -0.73 -15.96
N CYS A 40 -5.10 -1.58 -15.08
CA CYS A 40 -4.91 -1.44 -13.64
C CYS A 40 -3.68 -2.23 -13.24
N ASP A 41 -2.77 -1.59 -12.52
CA ASP A 41 -1.51 -2.21 -12.10
C ASP A 41 -1.76 -3.11 -10.89
N GLU A 42 -1.79 -4.42 -11.13
CA GLU A 42 -1.96 -5.42 -10.08
C GLU A 42 -0.83 -5.38 -9.05
N GLY A 43 0.39 -4.97 -9.44
CA GLY A 43 1.52 -4.78 -8.53
C GLY A 43 1.27 -3.68 -7.50
N ALA A 44 0.43 -2.70 -7.85
CA ALA A 44 -0.05 -1.65 -6.96
C ALA A 44 -1.37 -2.01 -6.26
N SER A 45 -1.80 -3.28 -6.31
CA SER A 45 -3.08 -3.76 -5.78
C SER A 45 -4.32 -3.08 -6.40
N LEU A 46 -4.18 -2.55 -7.62
CA LEU A 46 -5.26 -1.97 -8.40
C LEU A 46 -5.92 -3.03 -9.29
N VAL A 47 -7.24 -3.05 -9.33
CA VAL A 47 -8.05 -3.95 -10.17
C VAL A 47 -9.09 -3.17 -10.96
N PRO A 48 -9.56 -3.68 -12.13
CA PRO A 48 -10.66 -3.06 -12.85
C PRO A 48 -11.95 -3.09 -12.01
N GLU A 49 -12.38 -1.92 -11.55
CA GLU A 49 -13.67 -1.78 -10.88
C GLU A 49 -14.78 -1.55 -11.91
N VAL A 50 -14.47 -0.80 -12.97
CA VAL A 50 -15.34 -0.64 -14.14
C VAL A 50 -14.57 -1.05 -15.38
N ALA A 51 -15.12 -2.01 -16.12
CA ALA A 51 -14.52 -2.51 -17.35
C ALA A 51 -14.57 -1.45 -18.47
N CYS A 52 -13.55 -1.48 -19.33
CA CYS A 52 -13.52 -0.63 -20.52
C CYS A 52 -14.63 -1.01 -21.50
N THR A 53 -15.17 0.00 -22.19
CA THR A 53 -16.09 -0.18 -23.31
C THR A 53 -15.68 0.77 -24.44
N HIS A 54 -16.25 0.65 -25.63
CA HIS A 54 -15.96 1.62 -26.68
C HIS A 54 -16.28 3.07 -26.29
N ARG A 55 -17.15 3.31 -25.31
CA ARG A 55 -17.55 4.66 -24.87
C ARG A 55 -16.97 5.10 -23.52
N ARG A 56 -16.29 4.22 -22.79
CA ARG A 56 -15.78 4.51 -21.44
C ARG A 56 -14.44 3.85 -21.22
N ASN A 57 -13.52 4.55 -20.58
CA ASN A 57 -12.27 3.96 -20.14
C ASN A 57 -12.50 2.93 -19.02
N THR A 58 -11.51 2.09 -18.76
CA THR A 58 -11.40 1.36 -17.50
C THR A 58 -11.28 2.35 -16.34
N VAL A 59 -11.98 2.07 -15.23
CA VAL A 59 -11.76 2.74 -13.94
C VAL A 59 -11.14 1.72 -12.98
N CYS A 60 -10.00 2.09 -12.40
CA CYS A 60 -9.29 1.24 -11.45
C CYS A 60 -9.74 1.54 -10.02
N GLY A 61 -9.94 0.48 -9.25
CA GLY A 61 -10.19 0.52 -7.81
C GLY A 61 -9.22 -0.42 -7.08
N CYS A 62 -9.37 -0.53 -5.77
CA CYS A 62 -8.51 -1.40 -4.97
C CYS A 62 -9.05 -2.83 -4.87
N ALA A 63 -8.12 -3.79 -4.84
CA ALA A 63 -8.44 -5.19 -4.57
C ALA A 63 -9.10 -5.37 -3.18
N PRO A 64 -9.85 -6.47 -2.95
CA PRO A 64 -10.40 -6.78 -1.62
C PRO A 64 -9.31 -6.77 -0.53
N GLY A 65 -9.60 -6.13 0.60
CA GLY A 65 -8.63 -5.96 1.69
C GLY A 65 -7.78 -4.70 1.61
N TYR A 66 -8.02 -3.83 0.62
CA TYR A 66 -7.33 -2.56 0.44
C TYR A 66 -8.34 -1.39 0.34
N PHE A 67 -7.87 -0.19 0.69
CA PHE A 67 -8.55 1.07 0.45
C PHE A 67 -7.69 1.99 -0.41
N CYS A 68 -8.35 2.95 -1.05
CA CYS A 68 -7.69 3.96 -1.86
C CYS A 68 -7.15 5.08 -0.98
N SER A 69 -5.84 5.14 -0.79
CA SER A 69 -5.19 6.22 -0.05
C SER A 69 -4.95 7.46 -0.93
N HIS A 70 -4.95 7.30 -2.25
CA HIS A 70 -4.84 8.41 -3.20
C HIS A 70 -5.81 8.24 -4.38
N VAL A 71 -6.82 9.11 -4.43
CA VAL A 71 -7.82 9.15 -5.51
C VAL A 71 -7.32 10.06 -6.63
N GLY A 72 -7.14 9.50 -7.82
CA GLY A 72 -6.81 10.24 -9.03
C GLY A 72 -8.03 10.67 -9.84
N THR A 73 -7.77 11.25 -11.01
CA THR A 73 -8.83 11.76 -11.91
C THR A 73 -9.69 10.66 -12.54
N HIS A 74 -9.17 9.43 -12.66
CA HIS A 74 -9.82 8.31 -13.34
C HIS A 74 -9.86 7.03 -12.49
N GLY A 75 -10.02 7.20 -11.18
CA GLY A 75 -10.09 6.11 -10.20
C GLY A 75 -8.95 6.17 -9.18
N CYS A 76 -8.74 5.08 -8.46
CA CYS A 76 -7.67 4.99 -7.50
C CYS A 76 -6.29 4.94 -8.17
N GLU A 77 -5.30 5.59 -7.55
CA GLU A 77 -3.90 5.56 -7.99
C GLU A 77 -2.99 4.82 -7.01
N LEU A 78 -3.35 4.81 -5.72
CA LEU A 78 -2.59 4.10 -4.69
C LEU A 78 -3.53 3.35 -3.75
N CYS A 79 -3.34 2.04 -3.67
CA CYS A 79 -4.06 1.18 -2.75
C CYS A 79 -3.18 0.81 -1.56
N GLN A 80 -3.74 0.95 -0.38
CA GLN A 80 -3.11 0.55 0.88
C GLN A 80 -3.95 -0.53 1.54
N ARG A 81 -3.28 -1.50 2.16
CA ARG A 81 -3.97 -2.57 2.87
C ARG A 81 -4.68 -1.97 4.08
N TYR A 82 -5.89 -2.43 4.37
CA TYR A 82 -6.54 -2.03 5.60
C TYR A 82 -5.71 -2.43 6.82
N THR A 83 -5.65 -1.56 7.82
CA THR A 83 -5.13 -1.85 9.15
C THR A 83 -5.94 -2.98 9.78
N VAL A 84 -5.24 -3.94 10.37
CA VAL A 84 -5.85 -5.04 11.12
C VAL A 84 -5.85 -4.68 12.59
N CYS A 85 -7.04 -4.60 13.20
CA CYS A 85 -7.15 -4.46 14.65
C CYS A 85 -6.81 -5.79 15.31
N PHE A 86 -5.65 -5.86 15.95
CA PHE A 86 -5.13 -7.05 16.62
C PHE A 86 -5.76 -7.25 18.01
N PRO A 87 -5.60 -8.43 18.63
CA PRO A 87 -6.02 -8.67 20.01
C PRO A 87 -5.54 -7.59 20.98
N GLY A 88 -6.42 -7.19 21.90
CA GLY A 88 -6.23 -6.04 22.79
C GLY A 88 -6.75 -4.70 22.24
N SER A 89 -7.19 -4.67 20.98
CA SER A 89 -7.87 -3.52 20.37
C SER A 89 -9.29 -3.88 19.92
N VAL A 90 -10.10 -2.89 19.57
CA VAL A 90 -11.44 -3.01 19.00
C VAL A 90 -11.54 -2.16 17.75
N VAL A 91 -12.32 -2.62 16.77
CA VAL A 91 -12.68 -1.83 15.59
C VAL A 91 -13.64 -0.73 16.02
N LYS A 92 -13.14 0.50 16.07
CA LYS A 92 -13.94 1.69 16.33
C LYS A 92 -14.74 2.09 15.10
N GLU A 93 -14.06 2.13 13.95
CA GLU A 93 -14.66 2.46 12.66
C GLU A 93 -14.16 1.48 11.61
N ARG A 94 -15.07 0.94 10.82
CA ARG A 94 -14.72 0.11 9.67
C ARG A 94 -14.30 1.02 8.52
N GLY A 95 -13.21 0.65 7.86
CA GLY A 95 -12.73 1.30 6.66
C GLY A 95 -13.72 1.27 5.51
N THR A 96 -13.56 2.21 4.60
CA THR A 96 -14.35 2.36 3.37
C THR A 96 -13.43 2.22 2.16
N LYS A 97 -13.97 2.33 0.94
CA LYS A 97 -13.17 2.33 -0.29
C LYS A 97 -12.04 3.37 -0.29
N THR A 98 -12.10 4.41 0.54
CA THR A 98 -11.13 5.50 0.59
C THR A 98 -10.61 5.80 2.00
N THR A 99 -10.98 5.00 3.01
CA THR A 99 -10.56 5.24 4.40
C THR A 99 -10.17 3.94 5.08
N ASP A 100 -9.17 4.00 5.96
CA ASP A 100 -8.69 2.82 6.68
C ASP A 100 -9.64 2.42 7.84
N ASN A 101 -9.45 1.21 8.38
CA ASN A 101 -10.02 0.82 9.67
C ASN A 101 -9.39 1.65 10.80
N VAL A 102 -10.22 2.09 11.74
CA VAL A 102 -9.77 2.73 12.97
C VAL A 102 -9.85 1.73 14.11
N CYS A 103 -8.70 1.45 14.73
CA CYS A 103 -8.59 0.58 15.89
C CYS A 103 -8.38 1.40 17.16
N GLU A 104 -9.03 1.00 18.24
CA GLU A 104 -8.90 1.62 19.56
C GLU A 104 -8.50 0.57 20.59
N ALA A 105 -7.67 0.91 21.57
CA ALA A 105 -7.33 -0.03 22.63
C ALA A 105 -8.57 -0.39 23.46
N CYS A 106 -8.67 -1.65 23.90
CA CYS A 106 -9.73 -2.02 24.82
C CYS A 106 -9.60 -1.23 26.14
N PRO A 107 -10.71 -0.73 26.71
CA PRO A 107 -10.67 0.00 27.97
C PRO A 107 -10.16 -0.91 29.11
N PRO A 108 -9.57 -0.32 30.18
CA PRO A 108 -9.08 -1.09 31.32
C PRO A 108 -10.11 -2.06 31.87
N GLY A 109 -9.68 -3.28 32.20
CA GLY A 109 -10.58 -4.34 32.68
C GLY A 109 -11.29 -5.14 31.56
N THR A 110 -11.08 -4.79 30.29
CA THR A 110 -11.60 -5.55 29.14
C THR A 110 -10.48 -6.01 28.20
N TYR A 111 -10.76 -6.98 27.34
CA TYR A 111 -9.81 -7.53 26.38
C TYR A 111 -10.50 -8.03 25.11
N SER A 112 -9.75 -8.25 24.04
CA SER A 112 -10.20 -8.92 22.83
C SER A 112 -9.16 -9.96 22.42
N THR A 113 -9.59 -11.10 21.89
CA THR A 113 -8.71 -12.23 21.54
C THR A 113 -8.64 -12.52 20.05
N ALA A 114 -9.59 -12.00 19.26
CA ALA A 114 -9.67 -12.20 17.82
C ALA A 114 -9.08 -11.00 17.06
N ASN A 115 -8.67 -11.25 15.82
CA ASN A 115 -8.41 -10.18 14.85
C ASN A 115 -9.73 -9.56 14.40
N MET A 116 -9.70 -8.25 14.13
CA MET A 116 -10.87 -7.45 13.74
C MET A 116 -12.07 -7.59 14.71
N PRO A 117 -11.87 -7.46 16.04
CA PRO A 117 -12.95 -7.63 17.00
C PRO A 117 -13.84 -6.39 17.05
N TYR A 118 -15.16 -6.57 17.15
CA TYR A 118 -16.14 -5.47 17.27
C TYR A 118 -16.55 -5.19 18.71
N THR A 119 -15.99 -5.91 19.69
CA THR A 119 -16.34 -5.78 21.11
C THR A 119 -15.16 -6.20 21.98
N CYS A 120 -14.97 -5.52 23.11
CA CYS A 120 -14.07 -5.95 24.17
C CYS A 120 -14.87 -6.70 25.25
N THR A 121 -14.38 -7.87 25.68
CA THR A 121 -14.99 -8.67 26.73
C THR A 121 -14.39 -8.30 28.09
N PRO A 122 -15.20 -8.21 29.16
CA PRO A 122 -14.68 -8.04 30.51
C PRO A 122 -13.74 -9.19 30.89
N ARG A 123 -12.64 -8.87 31.57
CA ARG A 123 -11.78 -9.89 32.17
C ARG A 123 -12.56 -10.50 33.32
N SER A 124 -12.85 -11.79 33.24
CA SER A 124 -13.33 -12.52 34.41
C SER A 124 -12.23 -12.47 35.46
N GLU A 125 -12.55 -11.91 36.63
CA GLU A 125 -11.71 -12.08 37.81
C GLU A 125 -11.73 -13.57 38.15
N HIS A 126 -10.79 -14.33 37.59
CA HIS A 126 -10.35 -15.51 38.30
C HIS A 126 -9.77 -14.99 39.60
N LYS A 127 -10.55 -15.14 40.68
CA LYS A 127 -10.08 -15.01 42.05
C LYS A 127 -9.05 -16.13 42.26
N GLY A 128 -7.84 -15.89 41.78
CA GLY A 128 -6.71 -16.77 41.92
C GLY A 128 -6.43 -16.93 43.41
N SER A 129 -6.66 -18.14 43.89
CA SER A 129 -6.25 -18.61 45.20
C SER A 129 -4.75 -18.36 45.39
N GLY A 130 -4.41 -17.43 46.29
CA GLY A 130 -3.13 -17.36 47.01
C GLY A 130 -1.87 -16.94 46.23
N PRO A 131 -0.95 -16.19 46.86
CA PRO A 131 0.40 -15.99 46.34
C PRO A 131 1.21 -17.27 46.57
N GLY A 132 1.26 -18.13 45.55
CA GLY A 132 2.26 -19.20 45.48
C GLY A 132 3.57 -18.60 45.01
N GLN A 133 4.57 -18.58 45.90
CA GLN A 133 5.96 -18.24 45.61
C GLN A 133 6.44 -19.02 44.37
N GLY A 134 6.73 -18.29 43.29
CA GLY A 134 7.50 -18.78 42.15
C GLY A 134 8.97 -18.48 42.42
N GLU A 135 9.77 -19.54 42.40
CA GLU A 135 11.19 -19.57 42.71
C GLU A 135 12.02 -18.54 41.94
N ASP A 136 13.02 -18.03 42.65
CA ASP A 136 14.12 -17.22 42.13
C ASP A 136 14.93 -18.05 41.12
N GLY A 137 14.89 -17.64 39.86
CA GLY A 137 15.56 -18.31 38.74
C GLY A 137 16.17 -17.29 37.79
N ASN A 138 17.33 -16.74 38.16
CA ASN A 138 18.22 -15.98 37.28
C ASN A 138 19.10 -16.95 36.44
N PRO A 139 19.83 -16.58 35.35
CA PRO A 139 19.78 -15.45 34.40
C PRO A 139 19.71 -15.90 32.91
N ARG A 140 19.36 -14.99 31.98
CA ARG A 140 20.07 -14.75 30.68
C ARG A 140 19.20 -14.04 29.64
N SER A 141 19.61 -12.82 29.27
CA SER A 141 19.29 -12.21 27.97
C SER A 141 20.44 -11.31 27.49
N ASP A 142 21.69 -11.79 27.53
CA ASP A 142 22.86 -11.11 26.93
C ASP A 142 22.93 -11.28 25.40
N SER A 143 21.80 -11.41 24.70
CA SER A 143 21.79 -11.53 23.23
C SER A 143 21.53 -10.19 22.52
N ALA A 144 20.82 -9.27 23.17
CA ALA A 144 20.49 -7.97 22.57
C ALA A 144 21.66 -6.97 22.62
N VAL A 145 22.48 -7.03 23.67
CA VAL A 145 23.62 -6.09 23.85
C VAL A 145 24.81 -6.48 22.97
N ALA A 146 25.04 -7.78 22.74
CA ALA A 146 26.11 -8.22 21.84
C ALA A 146 25.82 -7.85 20.37
N ALA A 147 24.58 -8.04 19.91
CA ALA A 147 24.20 -7.75 18.52
C ALA A 147 24.35 -6.25 18.18
N THR A 148 24.01 -5.35 19.11
CA THR A 148 24.14 -3.90 18.88
C THR A 148 25.60 -3.46 18.84
N VAL A 149 26.47 -4.03 19.68
CA VAL A 149 27.93 -3.73 19.67
C VAL A 149 28.58 -4.21 18.37
N PHE A 150 28.23 -5.39 17.86
CA PHE A 150 28.75 -5.88 16.58
C PHE A 150 28.35 -4.99 15.40
N VAL A 151 27.10 -4.54 15.34
CA VAL A 151 26.63 -3.67 14.25
C VAL A 151 27.34 -2.32 14.30
N VAL A 152 27.49 -1.72 15.48
CA VAL A 152 28.21 -0.44 15.64
C VAL A 152 29.69 -0.59 15.27
N ALA A 153 30.35 -1.66 15.71
CA ALA A 153 31.74 -1.94 15.36
C ALA A 153 31.93 -2.09 13.84
N MET A 154 31.03 -2.82 13.17
CA MET A 154 31.09 -3.01 11.71
C MET A 154 30.87 -1.70 10.95
N VAL A 155 29.93 -0.86 11.39
CA VAL A 155 29.69 0.46 10.78
C VAL A 155 30.92 1.36 10.93
N LEU A 156 31.57 1.36 12.10
CA LEU A 156 32.79 2.14 12.35
C LEU A 156 33.97 1.65 11.49
N LEU A 157 34.13 0.33 11.32
CA LEU A 157 35.17 -0.25 10.46
C LEU A 157 34.96 0.09 8.99
N VAL A 158 33.72 0.06 8.51
CA VAL A 158 33.37 0.43 7.13
C VAL A 158 33.62 1.93 6.90
N ALA A 159 33.23 2.78 7.85
CA ALA A 159 33.46 4.23 7.78
C ALA A 159 34.97 4.56 7.78
N ALA A 160 35.75 3.91 8.64
CA ALA A 160 37.21 4.06 8.68
C ALA A 160 37.86 3.57 7.38
N GLY A 161 37.41 2.44 6.83
CA GLY A 161 37.85 1.93 5.53
C GLY A 161 37.57 2.92 4.40
N PHE A 162 36.37 3.48 4.34
CA PHE A 162 36.02 4.53 3.37
C PHE A 162 36.88 5.77 3.54
N ALA A 163 37.11 6.22 4.77
CA ALA A 163 37.98 7.36 5.06
C ALA A 163 39.43 7.10 4.63
N CYS A 164 39.97 5.91 4.90
CA CYS A 164 41.31 5.51 4.46
C CYS A 164 41.42 5.42 2.93
N VAL A 165 40.42 4.89 2.23
CA VAL A 165 40.39 4.83 0.76
C VAL A 165 40.32 6.25 0.18
N CYS A 166 39.47 7.12 0.73
CA CYS A 166 39.38 8.52 0.33
C CYS A 166 40.70 9.27 0.58
N GLN A 167 41.36 9.05 1.72
CA GLN A 167 42.66 9.65 2.02
C GLN A 167 43.78 9.10 1.11
N ARG A 168 43.78 7.80 0.80
CA ARG A 168 44.73 7.21 -0.17
C ARG A 168 44.51 7.73 -1.58
N ARG A 169 43.26 7.90 -2.03
CA ARG A 169 42.93 8.54 -3.32
C ARG A 169 43.38 10.00 -3.34
N LYS A 170 43.17 10.77 -2.26
CA LYS A 170 43.68 12.14 -2.15
C LYS A 170 45.21 12.20 -2.21
N ARG A 171 45.92 11.24 -1.60
CA ARG A 171 47.40 11.17 -1.66
C ARG A 171 47.91 10.74 -3.05
N GLN A 172 47.20 9.87 -3.77
CA GLN A 172 47.56 9.50 -5.16
C GLN A 172 47.31 10.63 -6.17
N CYS A 173 46.43 11.59 -5.87
CA CYS A 173 46.26 12.82 -6.67
C CYS A 173 47.27 13.93 -6.32
N PHE A 174 48.15 13.72 -5.34
CA PHE A 174 49.12 14.73 -4.87
C PHE A 174 50.56 14.18 -4.86
N VAL A 175 50.91 13.42 -5.88
CA VAL A 175 52.31 13.17 -6.24
C VAL A 175 52.57 13.99 -7.52
N PRO A 176 53.41 15.04 -7.48
CA PRO A 176 53.78 15.81 -8.68
C PRO A 176 54.64 14.99 -9.65
#